data_AF-A0A392T4B9-F1
#
_entry.id   AF-A0A392T4B9-F1
#
_cell.length_a   1.000
_cell.length_b   1.000
_cell.length_c   1.000
_cell.angle_alpha   90.00
_cell.angle_beta   90.00
_cell.angle_gamma   90.00
#
_symmetry.space_group_name_H-M   'P 1'
#
loop_
_entity.id
_entity.type
_entity.pdbx_description
1 polymer ?
#
loop_
_entity_poly.entity_id
_entity_poly.type
_entity_poly.pdbx_seq_one_letter_code
_entity_poly.pdbx_strand_id
1 'polypeptide(L)'
;MAAARTNAQIAEALAALTTLVARDNDPGRDSEKRLERFMSHKPTLFTGGYNPEGAIKWLYEVEIIFGAMGCSEENKTTLGTYALREEA
;
A
#
# COMPACT_ATOMS: atom_id res chain seq x y z
N MET A 1 -37.72 11.06 -30.19
CA MET A 1 -37.61 11.21 -28.71
C MET A 1 -37.08 9.97 -28.00
N ALA A 2 -37.47 8.73 -28.37
CA ALA A 2 -37.03 7.52 -27.66
C ALA A 2 -35.51 7.27 -27.67
N ALA A 3 -34.84 7.40 -28.82
CA ALA A 3 -33.39 7.14 -28.93
C ALA A 3 -32.51 8.07 -28.07
N ALA A 4 -32.91 9.33 -27.90
CA ALA A 4 -32.19 10.28 -27.06
C ALA A 4 -32.26 9.91 -25.57
N ARG A 5 -33.39 9.37 -25.12
CA ARG A 5 -33.58 8.88 -23.74
C ARG A 5 -32.67 7.69 -23.44
N THR A 6 -32.56 6.76 -24.39
CA THR A 6 -31.70 5.58 -24.24
C THR A 6 -30.22 5.95 -24.18
N ASN A 7 -29.78 6.90 -25.02
CA ASN A 7 -28.40 7.37 -25.01
C ASN A 7 -28.03 8.09 -23.71
N ALA A 8 -28.96 8.88 -23.14
CA ALA A 8 -28.74 9.52 -21.84
C ALA A 8 -28.58 8.49 -20.71
N GLN A 9 -29.40 7.45 -20.68
CA GLN A 9 -29.29 6.37 -19.68
C GLN A 9 -27.98 5.60 -19.79
N ILE A 10 -27.48 5.35 -21.01
CA ILE A 10 -26.17 4.70 -21.24
C ILE A 10 -25.03 5.60 -20.75
N ALA A 11 -25.10 6.90 -21.03
CA ALA A 11 -24.10 7.86 -20.57
C ALA A 11 -24.08 7.97 -19.04
N GLU A 12 -25.24 8.01 -18.38
CA GLU A 12 -25.35 7.99 -16.91
C GLU A 12 -24.78 6.71 -16.32
N ALA A 13 -25.07 5.55 -16.91
CA ALA A 13 -24.52 4.26 -16.47
C ALA A 13 -22.98 4.22 -16.61
N LEU A 14 -22.43 4.75 -17.71
CA LEU A 14 -20.98 4.86 -17.87
C LEU A 14 -20.36 5.79 -16.83
N ALA A 15 -20.96 6.96 -16.58
CA ALA A 15 -20.48 7.91 -15.58
C ALA A 15 -20.47 7.29 -14.16
N ALA A 16 -21.52 6.53 -13.81
CA ALA A 16 -21.57 5.80 -12.55
C ALA A 16 -20.46 4.73 -12.46
N LEU A 17 -20.18 4.00 -13.54
CA LEU A 17 -19.08 3.04 -13.56
C LEU A 17 -17.71 3.73 -13.41
N THR A 18 -17.50 4.88 -14.07
CA THR A 18 -16.26 5.63 -13.95
C THR A 18 -16.01 6.11 -12.53
N THR A 19 -17.04 6.60 -11.83
CA THR A 19 -16.91 7.05 -10.43
C THR A 19 -16.62 5.89 -9.47
N LEU A 20 -17.20 4.71 -9.70
CA LEU A 20 -16.90 3.50 -8.93
C LEU A 20 -15.45 3.03 -9.12
N VAL A 21 -14.99 2.94 -10.38
CA VAL A 21 -13.61 2.55 -10.70
C VAL A 21 -12.61 3.56 -10.13
N ALA A 22 -12.89 4.87 -10.19
CA ALA A 22 -12.02 5.90 -9.61
C ALA A 22 -11.91 5.78 -8.08
N ARG A 23 -13.01 5.43 -7.40
CA ARG A 23 -13.01 5.22 -5.94
C ARG A 23 -12.24 3.97 -5.53
N ASP A 24 -12.33 2.88 -6.29
CA ASP A 24 -11.61 1.65 -5.97
C ASP A 24 -10.11 1.72 -6.30
N ASN A 25 -9.72 2.52 -7.29
CA ASN A 25 -8.32 2.79 -7.65
C ASN A 25 -7.71 3.98 -6.87
N ASP A 26 -8.27 4.36 -5.72
CA ASP A 26 -7.72 5.42 -4.89
C ASP A 26 -6.33 5.03 -4.36
N PRO A 27 -5.25 5.74 -4.73
CA PRO A 27 -3.89 5.39 -4.32
C PRO A 27 -3.68 5.47 -2.80
N GLY A 28 -4.44 6.31 -2.10
CA GLY A 28 -4.38 6.45 -0.64
C GLY A 28 -4.89 5.20 0.07
N ARG A 29 -6.09 4.73 -0.32
CA ARG A 29 -6.71 3.52 0.21
C ARG A 29 -5.87 2.28 -0.04
N ASP A 30 -5.23 2.18 -1.19
CA ASP A 30 -4.33 1.06 -1.49
C ASP A 30 -3.01 1.13 -0.71
N SER A 31 -2.55 2.33 -0.38
CA SER A 31 -1.40 2.52 0.54
C SER A 31 -1.74 2.09 1.97
N GLU A 32 -2.94 2.44 2.45
CA GLU A 32 -3.44 2.03 3.77
C GLU A 32 -3.57 0.50 3.89
N LYS A 33 -4.23 -0.17 2.93
CA LYS A 33 -4.33 -1.64 2.90
C LYS A 33 -2.96 -2.32 2.88
N ARG A 34 -1.98 -1.75 2.16
CA ARG A 34 -0.61 -2.26 2.14
C ARG A 34 0.07 -2.13 3.50
N LEU A 35 -0.11 -1.00 4.19
CA LEU A 35 0.39 -0.80 5.55
C LEU A 35 -0.26 -1.76 6.55
N GLU A 36 -1.58 -1.93 6.51
CA GLU A 36 -2.29 -2.89 7.37
C GLU A 36 -1.78 -4.31 7.18
N ARG A 37 -1.60 -4.73 5.92
CA ARG A 37 -1.02 -6.03 5.58
C ARG A 37 0.40 -6.17 6.12
N PHE A 38 1.24 -5.14 5.96
CA PHE A 38 2.59 -5.12 6.52
C PHE A 38 2.59 -5.30 8.05
N MET A 39 1.76 -4.52 8.76
CA MET A 39 1.66 -4.60 10.22
C MET A 39 1.09 -5.93 10.71
N SER A 40 0.24 -6.59 9.92
CA SER A 40 -0.28 -7.92 10.25
C SER A 40 0.81 -9.00 10.36
N HIS A 41 1.94 -8.81 9.66
CA HIS A 41 3.11 -9.67 9.74
C HIS A 41 3.99 -9.39 10.98
N LYS A 42 3.65 -8.36 11.77
CA LYS A 42 4.37 -7.96 12.99
C LYS A 42 5.87 -7.73 12.70
N PRO A 43 6.21 -6.77 11.82
CA PRO A 43 7.59 -6.46 11.52
C PRO A 43 8.34 -6.13 12.81
N THR A 44 9.57 -6.62 12.92
CA THR A 44 10.45 -6.22 14.03
C THR A 44 10.75 -4.73 13.91
N LEU A 45 10.75 -4.03 15.03
CA LEU A 45 11.01 -2.60 15.07
C LEU A 45 12.50 -2.37 15.34
N PHE A 46 13.11 -1.48 14.56
CA PHE A 46 14.46 -1.04 14.81
C PHE A 46 14.47 0.09 15.84
N THR A 47 15.18 -0.12 16.93
CA THR A 47 15.30 0.84 18.05
C THR A 47 16.65 1.57 18.05
N GLY A 48 17.32 1.67 16.89
CA GLY A 48 18.59 2.40 16.77
C GLY A 48 19.78 1.74 17.49
N GLY A 49 20.85 2.51 17.63
CA GLY A 49 22.08 2.13 18.33
C GLY A 49 23.21 1.59 17.45
N TYR A 50 24.45 1.66 17.94
CA TYR A 50 25.64 1.16 17.23
C TYR A 50 25.73 -0.37 17.33
N ASN A 51 24.94 -1.07 16.51
CA ASN A 51 24.91 -2.52 16.40
C ASN A 51 24.78 -2.94 14.92
N PRO A 52 25.90 -3.00 14.17
CA PRO A 52 25.86 -3.27 12.74
C PRO A 52 25.32 -4.67 12.44
N GLU A 53 25.66 -5.70 13.22
CA GLU A 53 25.13 -7.05 13.06
C GLU A 53 23.61 -7.10 13.32
N GLY A 54 23.15 -6.40 14.36
CA GLY A 54 21.73 -6.27 14.67
C GLY A 54 20.95 -5.56 13.58
N ALA A 55 21.50 -4.50 13.00
CA ALA A 55 20.90 -3.77 11.89
C ALA A 55 20.80 -4.64 10.63
N ILE A 56 21.84 -5.42 10.30
CA ILE A 56 21.83 -6.36 9.18
C ILE A 56 20.76 -7.44 9.39
N LYS A 57 20.67 -8.01 10.60
CA LYS A 57 19.66 -9.01 10.92
C LYS A 57 18.25 -8.44 10.82
N TRP A 58 18.03 -7.23 11.35
CA TRP A 58 16.74 -6.54 11.27
C TRP A 58 16.32 -6.30 9.82
N LEU A 59 17.24 -5.80 8.98
CA LEU A 59 16.99 -5.60 7.54
C LEU A 59 16.55 -6.91 6.86
N TYR A 60 17.22 -8.02 7.18
CA TYR A 60 16.86 -9.33 6.62
C TYR A 60 15.46 -9.79 7.02
N GLU A 61 15.10 -9.62 8.30
CA GLU A 61 13.75 -9.97 8.80
C GLU A 61 12.65 -9.15 8.14
N VAL A 62 12.88 -7.85 7.94
CA VAL A 62 11.93 -6.97 7.25
C VAL A 62 11.85 -7.28 5.75
N GLU A 63 12.98 -7.60 5.10
CA GLU A 63 13.02 -7.95 3.67
C GLU A 63 12.23 -9.24 3.36
N ILE A 64 12.20 -10.21 4.27
CA ILE A 64 11.36 -11.42 4.15
C ILE A 64 9.88 -11.03 4.03
N ILE A 65 9.42 -10.07 4.83
CA ILE A 65 8.03 -9.61 4.81
C ILE A 65 7.73 -8.91 3.47
N PHE A 66 8.64 -8.05 3.00
CA PHE A 66 8.49 -7.42 1.69
C PHE A 66 8.42 -8.43 0.55
N GLY A 67 9.25 -9.48 0.59
CA GLY A 67 9.20 -10.59 -0.36
C GLY A 67 7.86 -11.33 -0.32
N ALA A 68 7.35 -11.66 0.87
CA ALA A 68 6.06 -12.33 1.03
C ALA A 68 4.87 -11.47 0.56
N MET A 69 4.99 -10.15 0.67
CA MET A 69 3.97 -9.20 0.21
C MET A 69 4.02 -8.91 -1.28
N GLY A 70 5.17 -9.13 -1.94
CA GLY A 70 5.41 -8.72 -3.32
C GLY A 70 5.63 -7.22 -3.47
N CYS A 71 6.30 -6.58 -2.50
CA CYS A 71 6.52 -5.13 -2.52
C CYS A 71 7.48 -4.71 -3.65
N SER A 72 7.11 -3.66 -4.39
CA SER A 72 8.05 -2.89 -5.20
C SER A 72 9.02 -2.11 -4.32
N GLU A 73 10.17 -1.71 -4.86
CA GLU A 73 11.18 -0.93 -4.13
C GLU A 73 10.61 0.35 -3.49
N GLU A 74 9.75 1.09 -4.22
CA GLU A 74 9.04 2.27 -3.69
C GLU A 74 8.18 1.94 -2.45
N ASN A 75 7.50 0.79 -2.47
CA ASN A 75 6.69 0.33 -1.34
C ASN A 75 7.57 -0.10 -0.17
N LYS A 76 8.73 -0.70 -0.43
CA LYS A 76 9.69 -1.09 0.63
C LYS A 76 10.18 0.13 1.40
N THR A 77 10.56 1.21 0.70
CA THR A 77 10.99 2.45 1.35
C THR A 77 9.88 3.02 2.21
N THR A 78 8.66 3.13 1.65
CA THR A 78 7.52 3.70 2.38
C THR A 78 7.16 2.87 3.60
N LEU A 79 7.00 1.56 3.46
CA LEU A 79 6.63 0.66 4.57
C LEU A 79 7.76 0.51 5.60
N GLY A 80 9.02 0.52 5.16
CA GLY A 80 10.20 0.39 6.02
C GLY A 80 10.30 1.50 7.05
N THR A 81 9.87 2.73 6.72
CA THR A 81 9.83 3.84 7.69
C THR A 81 8.94 3.55 8.90
N TYR A 82 7.88 2.77 8.75
CA TYR A 82 7.01 2.41 9.87
C TYR A 82 7.61 1.35 10.80
N ALA A 83 8.68 0.66 10.36
CA ALA A 83 9.43 -0.28 11.17
C ALA A 83 10.60 0.37 11.93
N LEU A 84 10.80 1.68 11.79
CA LEU A 84 11.78 2.47 12.54
C LEU A 84 11.09 3.17 13.71
N ARG A 85 11.60 3.03 14.95
CA ARG A 85 11.00 3.65 16.14
C ARG A 85 11.77 4.83 16.72
N GLU A 86 13.08 4.89 16.51
CA GLU A 86 13.97 5.95 16.98
C GLU A 86 14.72 6.57 15.80
N GLU A 87 15.47 7.65 16.04
CA GLU A 87 16.39 8.19 15.04
C GLU A 87 17.42 7.12 14.69
N ALA A 88 17.31 6.61 13.46
CA ALA A 88 18.21 5.64 12.86
C ALA A 88 19.54 6.30 12.44
#